data_AF-A0A925BUD6-F1
#
_entry.id   AF-A0A925BUD6-F1
#
_cell.length_a   1.000
_cell.length_b   1.000
_cell.length_c   1.000
_cell.angle_alpha   90.00
_cell.angle_beta   90.00
_cell.angle_gamma   90.00
#
_symmetry.space_group_name_H-M   'P 1'
#
loop_
_entity.id
_entity.type
_entity.pdbx_description
1 polymer ?
#
loop_
_entity_poly.entity_id
_entity_poly.type
_entity_poly.pdbx_seq_one_letter_code
_entity_poly.pdbx_strand_id
1 'polypeptide(L)' 'NVPSGPAIVLVSSTLFLFTFLFSPTQGILTRPEPSSRSARLLRKLRFIRRAE' A
#
# COMPACT_ATOMS: atom_id res chain seq x y z
N ASN A 1 -12.98 -27.62 -18.72
CA ASN A 1 -13.96 -26.78 -17.99
C ASN A 1 -13.35 -25.39 -17.85
N VAL A 2 -13.71 -24.46 -18.73
CA VAL A 2 -13.15 -23.09 -18.75
C VAL A 2 -14.07 -22.20 -17.91
N PRO A 3 -13.55 -21.41 -16.96
CA PRO A 3 -14.39 -20.56 -16.14
C PRO A 3 -15.15 -19.55 -17.01
N SER A 4 -16.42 -19.35 -16.68
CA SER A 4 -17.26 -18.37 -17.38
C SER A 4 -16.71 -16.96 -17.20
N GLY A 5 -16.93 -16.08 -18.18
CA GLY A 5 -16.52 -14.67 -18.10
C GLY A 5 -16.88 -14.00 -16.76
N PRO A 6 -18.11 -14.17 -16.25
CA PRO A 6 -18.49 -13.64 -14.93
C PRO A 6 -17.68 -14.19 -13.76
N ALA A 7 -17.26 -15.46 -13.81
CA ALA A 7 -16.47 -16.06 -12.74
C ALA A 7 -15.07 -15.42 -12.66
N ILE A 8 -14.45 -15.11 -13.79
CA ILE A 8 -13.14 -14.43 -13.85
C ILE A 8 -13.26 -13.01 -13.27
N VAL A 9 -14.33 -12.30 -13.63
CA VAL A 9 -14.60 -10.95 -13.11
C VAL A 9 -14.81 -10.96 -11.60
N LEU A 10 -15.60 -11.92 -11.08
CA LEU A 10 -15.81 -12.08 -9.64
C LEU A 10 -14.50 -12.32 -8.90
N VAL A 11 -13.71 -13.30 -9.34
CA VAL A 11 -12.44 -13.66 -8.68
C VAL A 11 -11.44 -12.50 -8.68
N SER A 12 -11.26 -11.85 -9.84
CA SER A 12 -10.35 -10.71 -9.96
C SER A 12 -10.81 -9.52 -9.11
N SER A 13 -12.12 -9.25 -9.05
CA SER A 13 -12.68 -8.17 -8.23
C SER A 13 -12.52 -8.45 -6.73
N THR A 14 -12.70 -9.71 -6.29
CA THR A 14 -12.47 -10.09 -4.89
C THR A 14 -11.00 -9.95 -4.51
N LEU A 15 -10.07 -10.39 -5.35
CA LEU A 15 -8.62 -10.23 -5.11
C LEU A 15 -8.21 -8.75 -5.09
N PHE A 16 -8.79 -7.95 -5.99
CA PHE A 16 -8.59 -6.51 -6.02
C PHE A 16 -9.05 -5.86 -4.71
N LEU A 17 -10.27 -6.15 -4.25
CA LEU A 17 -10.80 -5.62 -3.00
C LEU A 17 -9.95 -6.06 -1.80
N PHE A 18 -9.51 -7.32 -1.77
CA PHE A 18 -8.64 -7.81 -0.70
C PHE A 18 -7.32 -7.02 -0.64
N THR A 19 -6.67 -6.87 -1.80
CA THR A 19 -5.43 -6.09 -1.91
C THR A 19 -5.67 -4.62 -1.57
N PHE A 20 -6.79 -4.05 -2.02
CA PHE A 20 -7.14 -2.66 -1.77
C PHE A 20 -7.50 -2.38 -0.30
N LEU A 21 -8.07 -3.34 0.41
CA LEU A 21 -8.36 -3.19 1.84
C LEU A 21 -7.08 -3.34 2.69
N PHE A 22 -6.23 -4.29 2.33
CA PHE A 22 -5.06 -4.69 3.12
C PHE A 22 -3.70 -4.19 2.61
N SER A 23 -3.67 -3.36 1.55
CA SER A 23 -2.41 -2.82 1.03
C SER A 23 -1.70 -1.99 2.11
N PRO A 24 -0.43 -2.30 2.46
CA PRO A 24 0.30 -1.56 3.49
C PRO A 24 0.54 -0.08 3.17
N THR A 25 0.54 0.28 1.89
CA THR A 25 0.88 1.62 1.40
C THR A 25 -0.35 2.47 1.10
N GLN A 26 -1.44 1.85 0.64
CA GLN A 26 -2.63 2.54 0.14
C GLN A 26 -3.94 1.87 0.59
N GLY A 27 -3.86 0.92 1.53
CA GLY A 27 -5.01 0.16 1.97
C GLY A 27 -5.93 0.98 2.86
N ILE A 28 -7.25 0.84 2.67
CA ILE A 28 -8.24 1.56 3.49
C ILE A 28 -8.11 1.19 4.98
N LEU A 29 -7.94 -0.11 5.26
CA LEU A 29 -7.93 -0.62 6.64
C LEU A 29 -6.53 -0.53 7.27
N THR A 30 -5.50 -0.46 6.43
CA THR A 30 -4.12 -0.34 6.88
C THR A 30 -3.76 1.13 6.89
N ARG A 31 -4.02 1.83 8.00
CA ARG A 31 -3.50 3.20 8.16
C ARG A 31 -1.99 3.15 7.93
N PRO A 32 -1.44 3.79 6.88
CA PRO A 32 -0.02 4.01 6.79
C PRO A 32 0.27 5.09 7.83
N GLU A 33 0.32 4.72 9.11
CA GLU A 33 0.95 5.52 10.14
C GLU A 33 2.38 5.70 9.61
N PRO A 34 2.76 6.90 9.15
CA PRO A 34 4.09 7.09 8.62
C PRO A 34 4.95 6.99 9.85
N SER A 35 5.45 5.78 10.17
CA SER A 35 6.15 5.49 11.41
C SER A 35 6.98 6.71 11.75
N SER A 36 6.50 7.48 12.73
CA SER A 36 6.90 8.89 12.86
C SER A 36 8.42 8.99 13.04
N ARG A 37 9.01 7.90 13.53
CA ARG A 37 10.43 7.59 13.55
C ARG A 37 11.09 7.59 12.17
N SER A 38 10.64 6.79 11.21
CA SER A 38 11.25 6.70 9.87
C SER A 38 11.11 8.00 9.08
N ALA A 39 9.95 8.65 9.14
CA ALA A 39 9.74 9.95 8.50
C ALA A 39 10.61 11.06 9.13
N ARG A 40 10.81 11.03 10.45
CA ARG A 40 11.69 11.95 11.19
C ARG A 40 13.17 11.67 10.93
N LEU A 41 13.57 10.41 10.80
CA LEU A 41 14.93 10.00 10.44
C LEU A 41 15.27 10.38 8.99
N LEU A 42 14.36 10.13 8.04
CA LEU A 42 14.50 10.58 6.64
C LEU A 42 14.58 12.10 6.51
N ARG A 43 13.78 12.82 7.33
CA ARG A 43 13.88 14.28 7.40
C ARG A 43 15.25 14.71 7.94
N LYS A 44 15.75 14.09 9.01
CA LYS A 44 17.05 14.40 9.61
C LYS A 44 18.22 14.13 8.64
N LEU A 45 18.19 13.02 7.92
CA LEU A 45 19.20 12.67 6.91
C LEU A 45 19.20 13.65 5.73
N ARG A 46 18.03 14.10 5.26
CA ARG A 46 17.94 15.12 4.20
C ARG A 46 18.48 16.50 4.61
N PHE A 47 18.40 16.86 5.89
CA PHE A 47 18.97 18.11 6.39
C PHE A 47 20.50 18.07 6.44
N ILE A 48 21.08 16.93 6.83
CA ILE A 48 22.55 16.77 6.89
C ILE A 48 23.15 16.82 5.48
N ARG A 49 22.55 16.09 4.52
CA ARG A 49 22.95 16.08 3.10
C ARG A 49 22.89 17.44 2.39
N ARG A 50 22.23 18.45 2.98
CA ARG A 50 22.05 19.78 2.38
C ARG A 50 22.89 20.86 3.08
N ALA A 51 23.52 20.51 4.20
CA ALA A 51 24.45 21.37 4.92
C ALA A 51 25.93 21.12 4.54
N GLU A 52 26.17 20.13 3.68
CA GLU A 52 27.41 19.94 2.91
C GLU A 52 27.25 20.56 1.52
#